data_AF-A0A7W3T9T8-F1
#
_entry.id   AF-A0A7W3T9T8-F1
#
_cell.length_a   1.000
_cell.length_b   1.000
_cell.length_c   1.000
_cell.angle_alpha   90.00
_cell.angle_beta   90.00
_cell.angle_gamma   90.00
#
_symmetry.space_group_name_H-M   'P 1'
#
loop_
_entity.id
_entity.type
_entity.pdbx_description
1 polymer ?
#
loop_
_entity_poly.entity_id
_entity_poly.type
_entity_poly.pdbx_seq_one_letter_code
_entity_poly.pdbx_strand_id
1 'polypeptide(L)'
;MNATAPIPQDGTTNLDMDGLSRILFGHAAFQYLNAACELGLPELLGKKEGLTREEIRDALELQERAVDILLLGCTSLGITIKRDGRYRLAEVIESLMDQGDWQRFKDTVAFEQYIVYEGQLDFTDSLRENRNVGLRRVRGSGRDLYHRLSENPHLEQVFYRYMCSWSELANRHLAEKLDLVGCEHLLDCGGGDAVNAIALARANPDLRITVFEIPASASIAEKKIAQAGLGEQISVVTGDMFRDPLPTGCDVVMFAHQLVIWTPEENTALLRRAYEALPEGGRLVIFNSMSDDEGDGPIVAALDSVYFASLPAEGGMIYSWGQHEECLRAAGFRSTERIPFPGWTPHGVIVATK
;
A
#
# COMPACT_ATOMS: atom_id res chain seq x y z
N MET A 1 -22.64 1.43 -33.47
CA MET A 1 -23.17 2.34 -32.45
C MET A 1 -23.18 1.59 -31.13
N ASN A 2 -22.12 1.71 -30.34
CA ASN A 2 -22.13 1.35 -28.92
C ASN A 2 -21.66 2.61 -28.21
N ALA A 3 -22.60 3.27 -27.56
CA ALA A 3 -22.32 4.44 -26.74
C ALA A 3 -21.44 3.98 -25.58
N THR A 4 -20.28 4.61 -25.45
CA THR A 4 -19.60 4.73 -24.15
C THR A 4 -20.62 5.32 -23.18
N ALA A 5 -21.08 4.50 -22.23
CA ALA A 5 -21.97 4.97 -21.19
C ALA A 5 -21.24 6.09 -20.41
N PRO A 6 -21.89 7.25 -20.17
CA PRO A 6 -21.30 8.26 -19.32
C PRO A 6 -21.20 7.69 -17.91
N ILE A 7 -20.08 7.95 -17.24
CA ILE A 7 -19.95 7.74 -15.80
C ILE A 7 -21.05 8.60 -15.13
N PRO A 8 -22.00 8.00 -14.39
CA PRO A 8 -23.04 8.78 -13.72
C PRO A 8 -22.39 9.71 -12.69
N GLN A 9 -22.76 10.98 -12.72
CA GLN A 9 -22.35 11.99 -11.73
C GLN A 9 -23.17 11.95 -10.42
N ASP A 10 -23.98 10.92 -10.19
CA ASP A 10 -24.71 10.72 -8.93
C ASP A 10 -24.19 9.46 -8.22
N GLY A 11 -23.74 9.64 -6.98
CA GLY A 11 -22.95 8.72 -6.16
C GLY A 11 -23.59 7.42 -5.69
N THR A 12 -24.47 6.80 -6.46
CA THR A 12 -24.86 5.39 -6.25
C THR A 12 -25.08 4.72 -7.60
N THR A 13 -24.04 4.10 -8.16
CA THR A 13 -24.22 3.11 -9.23
C THR A 13 -24.90 1.88 -8.63
N ASN A 14 -26.19 1.71 -8.88
CA ASN A 14 -26.87 0.45 -8.57
C ASN A 14 -26.13 -0.71 -9.27
N LEU A 15 -25.83 -1.76 -8.52
CA LEU A 15 -25.17 -2.97 -9.04
C LEU A 15 -26.05 -3.64 -10.11
N ASP A 16 -25.54 -3.72 -11.33
CA ASP A 16 -26.17 -4.49 -12.42
C ASP A 16 -25.50 -5.88 -12.58
N MET A 17 -25.95 -6.66 -13.57
CA MET A 17 -25.40 -7.99 -13.80
C MET A 17 -23.95 -7.97 -14.31
N ASP A 18 -23.52 -6.90 -14.99
CA ASP A 18 -22.15 -6.76 -15.46
C ASP A 18 -21.20 -6.48 -14.29
N GLY A 19 -21.59 -5.55 -13.40
CA GLY A 19 -20.92 -5.29 -12.13
C GLY A 19 -20.87 -6.52 -11.24
N LEU A 20 -22.00 -7.22 -11.07
CA LEU A 20 -22.05 -8.45 -10.27
C LEU A 20 -21.18 -9.56 -10.86
N SER A 21 -21.12 -9.69 -12.19
CA SER A 21 -20.25 -10.66 -12.87
C SER A 21 -18.78 -10.35 -12.65
N ARG A 22 -18.39 -9.07 -12.65
CA ARG A 22 -17.01 -8.65 -12.34
C ARG A 22 -16.63 -8.97 -10.89
N ILE A 23 -17.58 -8.91 -9.95
CA ILE A 23 -17.35 -9.33 -8.55
C ILE A 23 -17.26 -10.85 -8.47
N LEU A 24 -18.24 -11.58 -9.03
CA LEU A 24 -18.29 -13.05 -9.01
C LEU A 24 -17.04 -13.69 -9.61
N PHE A 25 -16.56 -13.14 -10.72
CA PHE A 25 -15.34 -13.58 -11.41
C PHE A 25 -14.14 -12.67 -11.10
N GLY A 26 -14.18 -11.88 -10.03
CA GLY A 26 -13.13 -10.91 -9.68
C GLY A 26 -11.77 -11.58 -9.47
N HIS A 27 -11.76 -12.75 -8.86
CA HIS A 27 -10.57 -13.59 -8.71
C HIS A 27 -9.95 -13.99 -10.06
N ALA A 28 -10.78 -14.33 -11.06
CA ALA A 28 -10.32 -14.64 -12.40
C ALA A 28 -9.89 -13.38 -13.17
N ALA A 29 -10.58 -12.26 -12.96
CA ALA A 29 -10.20 -10.97 -13.53
C ALA A 29 -8.80 -10.54 -13.05
N PHE A 30 -8.52 -10.70 -11.76
CA PHE A 30 -7.18 -10.50 -11.20
C PHE A 30 -6.14 -11.42 -11.87
N GLN A 31 -6.45 -12.71 -12.08
CA GLN A 31 -5.53 -13.63 -12.74
C GLN A 31 -5.18 -13.23 -14.19
N TYR A 32 -6.08 -12.57 -14.92
CA TYR A 32 -5.72 -12.00 -16.23
C TYR A 32 -4.74 -10.84 -16.12
N LEU A 33 -4.89 -9.97 -15.11
CA LEU A 33 -3.93 -8.90 -14.84
C LEU A 33 -2.57 -9.46 -14.43
N ASN A 34 -2.56 -10.44 -13.52
CA ASN A 34 -1.36 -11.14 -13.07
C ASN A 34 -0.64 -11.84 -14.24
N ALA A 35 -1.36 -12.67 -15.01
CA ALA A 35 -0.79 -13.35 -16.16
C ALA A 35 -0.24 -12.39 -17.22
N ALA A 36 -0.92 -11.26 -17.47
CA ALA A 36 -0.40 -10.24 -18.37
C ALA A 36 0.94 -9.65 -17.88
N CYS A 37 1.07 -9.42 -16.56
CA CYS A 37 2.30 -8.91 -15.95
C CYS A 37 3.45 -9.94 -16.00
N GLU A 38 3.16 -11.20 -15.68
CA GLU A 38 4.13 -12.31 -15.69
C GLU A 38 4.61 -12.65 -17.10
N LEU A 39 3.71 -12.62 -18.08
CA LEU A 39 4.06 -12.85 -19.49
C LEU A 39 4.73 -11.64 -20.16
N GLY A 40 4.71 -10.46 -19.53
CA GLY A 40 5.27 -9.24 -20.12
C GLY A 40 4.44 -8.66 -21.27
N LEU A 41 3.12 -8.92 -21.29
CA LEU A 41 2.22 -8.44 -22.34
C LEU A 41 2.20 -6.89 -22.41
N PRO A 42 2.13 -6.14 -21.28
CA PRO A 42 2.19 -4.69 -21.32
C PRO A 42 3.48 -4.17 -21.94
N GLU A 43 4.64 -4.68 -21.52
CA GLU A 43 5.94 -4.25 -22.05
C GLU A 43 6.06 -4.52 -23.55
N LEU A 44 5.50 -5.65 -24.01
CA LEU A 44 5.41 -5.97 -25.43
C LEU A 44 4.53 -4.97 -26.21
N LEU A 45 3.38 -4.58 -25.64
CA LEU A 45 2.40 -3.69 -26.26
C LEU A 45 2.69 -2.20 -26.09
N GLY A 46 3.64 -1.80 -25.23
CA GLY A 46 4.08 -0.41 -25.07
C GLY A 46 4.64 0.23 -26.36
N LYS A 47 4.81 -0.57 -27.44
CA LYS A 47 5.09 -0.09 -28.79
C LYS A 47 3.81 0.47 -29.44
N LYS A 48 3.82 1.79 -29.73
CA LYS A 48 2.64 2.60 -30.16
C LYS A 48 1.80 2.03 -31.33
N GLU A 49 2.40 1.26 -32.23
CA GLU A 49 1.69 0.78 -33.42
C GLU A 49 0.65 -0.30 -33.12
N GLY A 50 0.74 -0.96 -31.96
CA GLY A 50 -0.11 -2.09 -31.57
C GLY A 50 0.20 -3.35 -32.38
N LEU A 51 -0.02 -4.52 -31.78
CA LEU A 51 0.37 -5.80 -32.36
C LEU A 51 -0.83 -6.65 -32.78
N THR A 52 -0.67 -7.49 -33.79
CA THR A 52 -1.67 -8.51 -34.15
C THR A 52 -1.64 -9.66 -33.13
N ARG A 53 -2.66 -10.51 -33.18
CA ARG A 53 -2.74 -11.73 -32.39
C ARG A 53 -1.51 -12.63 -32.61
N GLU A 54 -1.09 -12.81 -33.87
CA GLU A 54 0.03 -13.67 -34.25
C GLU A 54 1.36 -13.10 -33.76
N GLU A 55 1.56 -11.78 -33.88
CA GLU A 55 2.73 -11.09 -33.36
C GLU A 55 2.85 -11.26 -31.83
N ILE A 56 1.72 -11.16 -31.10
CA ILE A 56 1.70 -11.38 -29.64
C ILE A 56 1.96 -12.83 -29.29
N ARG A 57 1.32 -13.77 -30.00
CA ARG A 57 1.53 -15.21 -29.81
C ARG A 57 3.01 -15.57 -29.90
N ASP A 58 3.65 -15.14 -30.97
CA ASP A 58 5.05 -15.48 -31.27
C ASP A 58 6.00 -14.81 -30.29
N ALA A 59 5.76 -13.54 -29.95
CA ALA A 59 6.62 -12.80 -29.02
C ALA A 59 6.51 -13.30 -27.56
N LEU A 60 5.34 -13.82 -27.16
CA LEU A 60 5.11 -14.38 -25.83
C LEU A 60 5.31 -15.91 -25.76
N GLU A 61 5.71 -16.54 -26.88
CA GLU A 61 5.90 -17.98 -27.01
C GLU A 61 4.67 -18.82 -26.59
N LEU A 62 3.47 -18.30 -26.86
CA LEU A 62 2.21 -18.95 -26.50
C LEU A 62 1.68 -19.85 -27.62
N GLN A 63 0.93 -20.88 -27.22
CA GLN A 63 0.15 -21.69 -28.16
C GLN A 63 -1.12 -20.96 -28.59
N GLU A 64 -1.68 -21.33 -29.75
CA GLU A 64 -2.90 -20.72 -30.33
C GLU A 64 -4.03 -20.51 -29.31
N ARG A 65 -4.40 -21.58 -28.59
CA ARG A 65 -5.46 -21.53 -27.59
C ARG A 65 -5.12 -20.62 -26.41
N ALA A 66 -3.85 -20.57 -26.01
CA ALA A 66 -3.41 -19.79 -24.85
C ALA A 66 -3.44 -18.29 -25.13
N VAL A 67 -2.97 -17.86 -26.31
CA VAL A 67 -3.05 -16.45 -26.71
C VAL A 67 -4.50 -16.01 -26.90
N ASP A 68 -5.39 -16.89 -27.39
CA ASP A 68 -6.82 -16.60 -27.49
C ASP A 68 -7.46 -16.34 -26.13
N ILE A 69 -7.16 -17.18 -25.14
CA ILE A 69 -7.67 -17.02 -23.77
C ILE A 69 -7.15 -15.71 -23.16
N LEU A 70 -5.84 -15.47 -23.23
CA LEU A 70 -5.21 -14.26 -22.69
C LEU A 70 -5.82 -13.00 -23.30
N LEU A 71 -5.87 -12.92 -24.64
CA LEU A 71 -6.38 -11.74 -25.33
C LEU A 71 -7.87 -11.55 -25.14
N LEU A 72 -8.67 -12.64 -25.06
CA LEU A 72 -10.09 -12.54 -24.74
C LEU A 72 -10.29 -11.89 -23.36
N GLY A 73 -9.61 -12.40 -22.33
CA GLY A 73 -9.75 -11.87 -20.97
C GLY A 73 -9.21 -10.45 -20.83
N CYS A 74 -7.96 -10.20 -21.25
CA CYS A 74 -7.35 -8.88 -21.16
C CYS A 74 -8.15 -7.81 -21.94
N THR A 75 -8.68 -8.16 -23.12
CA THR A 75 -9.50 -7.20 -23.90
C THR A 75 -10.86 -6.98 -23.24
N SER A 76 -11.50 -8.02 -22.73
CA SER A 76 -12.83 -7.92 -22.09
C SER A 76 -12.78 -7.15 -20.78
N LEU A 77 -11.64 -7.19 -20.06
CA LEU A 77 -11.39 -6.44 -18.84
C LEU A 77 -10.87 -5.02 -19.10
N GLY A 78 -10.58 -4.67 -20.36
CA GLY A 78 -10.04 -3.37 -20.72
C GLY A 78 -8.57 -3.18 -20.33
N ILE A 79 -7.82 -4.25 -20.08
CA ILE A 79 -6.35 -4.20 -19.96
C ILE A 79 -5.75 -3.89 -21.33
N THR A 80 -6.31 -4.50 -22.38
CA THR A 80 -5.97 -4.21 -23.78
C THR A 80 -7.19 -3.74 -24.57
N ILE A 81 -6.94 -3.01 -25.65
CA ILE A 81 -7.97 -2.49 -26.56
C ILE A 81 -7.68 -3.01 -27.96
N LYS A 82 -8.65 -3.71 -28.56
CA LYS A 82 -8.56 -4.22 -29.93
C LYS A 82 -9.20 -3.24 -30.92
N ARG A 83 -8.44 -2.76 -31.92
CA ARG A 83 -8.93 -1.96 -33.05
C ARG A 83 -8.27 -2.43 -34.35
N ASP A 84 -9.06 -2.65 -35.39
CA ASP A 84 -8.60 -3.09 -36.72
C ASP A 84 -7.67 -4.32 -36.67
N GLY A 85 -8.01 -5.28 -35.80
CA GLY A 85 -7.23 -6.52 -35.62
C GLY A 85 -5.95 -6.38 -34.79
N ARG A 86 -5.61 -5.17 -34.34
CA ARG A 86 -4.43 -4.88 -33.51
C ARG A 86 -4.81 -4.57 -32.07
N TYR A 87 -3.98 -5.00 -31.14
CA TYR A 87 -4.13 -4.80 -29.71
C TYR A 87 -3.18 -3.69 -29.24
N ARG A 88 -3.67 -2.83 -28.36
CA ARG A 88 -2.91 -1.79 -27.64
C ARG A 88 -3.23 -1.86 -26.15
N LEU A 89 -2.42 -1.21 -25.32
CA LEU A 89 -2.75 -1.08 -23.91
C LEU A 89 -3.88 -0.08 -23.70
N ALA A 90 -4.55 -0.19 -22.56
CA ALA A 90 -5.39 0.89 -22.09
C ALA A 90 -4.56 2.08 -21.65
N GLU A 91 -5.08 3.28 -21.88
CA GLU A 91 -4.42 4.57 -21.61
C GLU A 91 -3.93 4.69 -20.17
N VAL A 92 -4.67 4.15 -19.20
CA VAL A 92 -4.24 4.15 -17.78
C VAL A 92 -2.95 3.36 -17.55
N ILE A 93 -2.76 2.25 -18.27
CA ILE A 93 -1.55 1.43 -18.17
C ILE A 93 -0.39 2.12 -18.92
N GLU A 94 -0.66 2.71 -20.09
CA GLU A 94 0.32 3.52 -20.82
C GLU A 94 0.81 4.70 -19.96
N SER A 95 -0.10 5.38 -19.28
CA SER A 95 0.21 6.49 -18.37
C SER A 95 1.09 6.06 -17.19
N LEU A 96 0.80 4.90 -16.58
CA LEU A 96 1.66 4.32 -15.55
C LEU A 96 3.08 4.02 -16.08
N MET A 97 3.20 3.56 -17.32
CA MET A 97 4.50 3.30 -17.94
C MET A 97 5.27 4.60 -18.20
N ASP A 98 4.61 5.60 -18.79
CA ASP A 98 5.22 6.90 -19.12
C ASP A 98 5.67 7.66 -17.86
N GLN A 99 4.96 7.50 -16.74
CA GLN A 99 5.32 8.07 -15.44
C GLN A 99 6.42 7.28 -14.71
N GLY A 100 6.82 6.12 -15.23
CA GLY A 100 7.78 5.22 -14.58
C GLY A 100 7.21 4.49 -13.35
N ASP A 101 5.89 4.44 -13.22
CA ASP A 101 5.15 3.82 -12.10
C ASP A 101 4.66 2.40 -12.40
N TRP A 102 4.78 1.95 -13.64
CA TRP A 102 4.38 0.60 -14.04
C TRP A 102 5.06 -0.51 -13.25
N GLN A 103 6.38 -0.38 -12.98
CA GLN A 103 7.08 -1.38 -12.17
C GLN A 103 6.54 -1.42 -10.72
N ARG A 104 6.18 -0.27 -10.15
CA ARG A 104 5.59 -0.20 -8.81
C ARG A 104 4.23 -0.88 -8.77
N PHE A 105 3.42 -0.65 -9.81
CA PHE A 105 2.13 -1.32 -9.97
C PHE A 105 2.29 -2.85 -10.12
N LYS A 106 3.27 -3.33 -10.89
CA LYS A 106 3.58 -4.77 -10.99
C LYS A 106 3.97 -5.38 -9.65
N ASP A 107 4.68 -4.63 -8.81
CA ASP A 107 5.03 -5.10 -7.47
C ASP A 107 3.77 -5.27 -6.59
N THR A 108 2.76 -4.40 -6.73
CA THR A 108 1.43 -4.58 -6.12
C THR A 108 0.73 -5.82 -6.65
N VAL A 109 0.75 -6.07 -7.97
CA VAL A 109 0.16 -7.30 -8.55
C VAL A 109 0.85 -8.56 -8.01
N ALA A 110 2.17 -8.55 -7.86
CA ALA A 110 2.92 -9.65 -7.28
C ALA A 110 2.57 -9.86 -5.79
N PHE A 111 2.43 -8.79 -5.01
CA PHE A 111 1.99 -8.87 -3.62
C PHE A 111 0.60 -9.51 -3.50
N GLU A 112 -0.36 -9.04 -4.29
CA GLU A 112 -1.70 -9.62 -4.33
C GLU A 112 -1.63 -11.11 -4.68
N GLN A 113 -0.86 -11.50 -5.69
CA GLN A 113 -0.76 -12.87 -6.16
C GLN A 113 -0.10 -13.82 -5.14
N TYR A 114 1.02 -13.41 -4.56
CA TYR A 114 1.89 -14.32 -3.79
C TYR A 114 1.72 -14.20 -2.27
N ILE A 115 1.18 -13.08 -1.77
CA ILE A 115 0.97 -12.85 -0.33
C ILE A 115 -0.52 -12.91 0.01
N VAL A 116 -1.37 -12.17 -0.70
CA VAL A 116 -2.78 -11.97 -0.32
C VAL A 116 -3.67 -13.12 -0.79
N TYR A 117 -3.49 -13.57 -2.03
CA TYR A 117 -4.48 -14.36 -2.77
C TYR A 117 -4.88 -15.67 -2.10
N GLU A 118 -3.94 -16.39 -1.48
CA GLU A 118 -4.29 -17.61 -0.75
C GLU A 118 -4.96 -17.29 0.59
N GLY A 119 -4.46 -16.29 1.34
CA GLY A 119 -4.97 -15.91 2.65
C GLY A 119 -6.45 -15.51 2.66
N GLN A 120 -6.89 -14.78 1.62
CA GLN A 120 -8.28 -14.35 1.47
C GLN A 120 -9.29 -15.50 1.34
N LEU A 121 -8.88 -16.73 1.02
CA LEU A 121 -9.77 -17.89 1.00
C LEU A 121 -10.40 -18.17 2.37
N ASP A 122 -9.79 -17.67 3.44
CA ASP A 122 -10.28 -17.78 4.82
C ASP A 122 -10.88 -16.47 5.35
N PHE A 123 -11.18 -15.50 4.48
CA PHE A 123 -11.73 -14.20 4.90
C PHE A 123 -13.03 -14.35 5.69
N THR A 124 -13.94 -15.25 5.27
CA THR A 124 -15.20 -15.49 5.99
C THR A 124 -14.96 -16.02 7.41
N ASP A 125 -14.01 -16.94 7.59
CA ASP A 125 -13.67 -17.46 8.92
C ASP A 125 -12.95 -16.40 9.75
N SER A 126 -12.10 -15.59 9.12
CA SER A 126 -11.42 -14.46 9.76
C SER A 126 -12.42 -13.45 10.33
N LEU A 127 -13.49 -13.13 9.59
CA LEU A 127 -14.58 -12.27 10.05
C LEU A 127 -15.37 -12.88 11.21
N ARG A 128 -15.69 -14.19 11.16
CA ARG A 128 -16.45 -14.88 12.22
C ARG A 128 -15.67 -14.97 13.52
N GLU A 129 -14.38 -15.25 13.42
CA GLU A 129 -13.50 -15.43 14.57
C GLU A 129 -12.88 -14.12 15.07
N ASN A 130 -13.03 -13.05 14.28
CA ASN A 130 -12.40 -11.75 14.49
C ASN A 130 -10.88 -11.86 14.71
N ARG A 131 -10.24 -12.69 13.88
CA ARG A 131 -8.80 -13.03 13.93
C ARG A 131 -8.26 -13.29 12.52
N ASN A 132 -6.96 -13.18 12.32
CA ASN A 132 -6.29 -13.38 11.02
C ASN A 132 -6.15 -14.86 10.63
N VAL A 133 -7.29 -15.57 10.47
CA VAL A 133 -7.33 -17.03 10.19
C VAL A 133 -6.58 -17.38 8.90
N GLY A 134 -6.58 -16.50 7.90
CA GLY A 134 -5.88 -16.67 6.62
C GLY A 134 -4.37 -16.88 6.76
N LEU A 135 -3.75 -16.41 7.85
CA LEU A 135 -2.33 -16.63 8.14
C LEU A 135 -1.96 -18.13 8.14
N ARG A 136 -2.91 -19.03 8.43
CA ARG A 136 -2.70 -20.50 8.40
C ARG A 136 -2.20 -21.02 7.04
N ARG A 137 -2.41 -20.28 5.96
CA ARG A 137 -1.98 -20.63 4.59
C ARG A 137 -0.53 -20.21 4.31
N VAL A 138 -0.01 -19.24 5.05
CA VAL A 138 1.40 -18.87 4.98
C VAL A 138 2.19 -19.87 5.81
N ARG A 139 3.14 -20.58 5.21
CA ARG A 139 4.00 -21.52 5.93
C ARG A 139 4.80 -20.80 7.01
N GLY A 140 4.89 -21.42 8.19
CA GLY A 140 5.72 -20.95 9.29
C GLY A 140 5.03 -21.08 10.64
N SER A 141 5.78 -20.85 11.71
CA SER A 141 5.27 -20.96 13.09
C SER A 141 5.02 -19.61 13.76
N GLY A 142 5.42 -18.52 13.10
CA GLY A 142 5.17 -17.15 13.54
C GLY A 142 3.69 -16.85 13.81
N ARG A 143 3.46 -16.01 14.82
CA ARG A 143 2.13 -15.56 15.26
C ARG A 143 1.50 -14.49 14.35
N ASP A 144 2.31 -13.88 13.50
CA ASP A 144 1.93 -12.81 12.58
C ASP A 144 2.62 -13.05 11.22
N LEU A 145 2.20 -12.31 10.19
CA LEU A 145 2.72 -12.45 8.84
C LEU A 145 4.23 -12.20 8.78
N TYR A 146 4.70 -11.15 9.45
CA TYR A 146 6.09 -10.67 9.39
C TYR A 146 7.09 -11.75 9.84
N HIS A 147 6.78 -12.47 10.92
CA HIS A 147 7.62 -13.59 11.35
C HIS A 147 7.62 -14.74 10.33
N ARG A 148 6.49 -15.06 9.70
CA ARG A 148 6.42 -16.14 8.69
C ARG A 148 7.13 -15.78 7.39
N LEU A 149 7.18 -14.50 7.02
CA LEU A 149 7.95 -14.05 5.85
C LEU A 149 9.44 -14.36 6.01
N SER A 150 10.02 -14.17 7.21
CA SER A 150 11.43 -14.49 7.45
C SER A 150 11.80 -15.97 7.26
N GLU A 151 10.80 -16.87 7.29
CA GLU A 151 10.96 -18.30 7.02
C GLU A 151 10.83 -18.65 5.52
N ASN A 152 10.49 -17.68 4.65
CA ASN A 152 10.29 -17.86 3.21
C ASN A 152 10.92 -16.72 2.38
N PRO A 153 12.16 -16.91 1.88
CA PRO A 153 12.91 -15.86 1.18
C PRO A 153 12.22 -15.27 -0.05
N HIS A 154 11.42 -16.07 -0.77
CA HIS A 154 10.69 -15.57 -1.94
C HIS A 154 9.58 -14.61 -1.53
N LEU A 155 8.77 -14.99 -0.52
CA LEU A 155 7.69 -14.14 -0.02
C LEU A 155 8.24 -12.90 0.68
N GLU A 156 9.33 -13.04 1.43
CA GLU A 156 10.04 -11.91 2.02
C GLU A 156 10.45 -10.89 0.95
N GLN A 157 11.04 -11.35 -0.15
CA GLN A 157 11.46 -10.48 -1.24
C GLN A 157 10.28 -9.81 -1.95
N VAL A 158 9.19 -10.53 -2.21
CA VAL A 158 7.96 -9.96 -2.78
C VAL A 158 7.38 -8.90 -1.85
N PHE A 159 7.28 -9.20 -0.55
CA PHE A 159 6.76 -8.29 0.46
C PHE A 159 7.56 -6.98 0.52
N TYR A 160 8.89 -7.04 0.66
CA TYR A 160 9.71 -5.83 0.75
C TYR A 160 9.74 -5.02 -0.55
N ARG A 161 9.70 -5.66 -1.73
CA ARG A 161 9.54 -4.95 -3.01
C ARG A 161 8.23 -4.18 -3.06
N TYR A 162 7.14 -4.83 -2.68
CA TYR A 162 5.83 -4.19 -2.59
C TYR A 162 5.81 -3.04 -1.59
N MET A 163 6.28 -3.24 -0.36
CA MET A 163 6.29 -2.18 0.65
C MET A 163 7.06 -0.94 0.19
N CYS A 164 8.20 -1.13 -0.50
CA CYS A 164 8.95 -0.06 -1.11
C CYS A 164 8.13 0.65 -2.21
N SER A 165 7.58 -0.11 -3.16
CA SER A 165 6.81 0.43 -4.29
C SER A 165 5.52 1.13 -3.85
N TRP A 166 4.79 0.56 -2.89
CA TRP A 166 3.57 1.14 -2.32
C TRP A 166 3.86 2.43 -1.58
N SER A 167 4.94 2.47 -0.79
CA SER A 167 5.38 3.68 -0.12
C SER A 167 5.84 4.75 -1.10
N GLU A 168 6.59 4.41 -2.15
CA GLU A 168 7.02 5.36 -3.18
C GLU A 168 5.88 5.98 -4.00
N LEU A 169 4.78 5.25 -4.20
CA LEU A 169 3.58 5.79 -4.83
C LEU A 169 2.94 6.89 -3.96
N ALA A 170 2.92 6.69 -2.63
CA ALA A 170 2.26 7.58 -1.70
C ALA A 170 3.16 8.70 -1.14
N ASN A 171 4.46 8.45 -1.00
CA ASN A 171 5.38 9.34 -0.29
C ASN A 171 5.78 10.59 -1.08
N ARG A 172 5.55 10.63 -2.40
CA ARG A 172 5.66 11.89 -3.16
C ARG A 172 4.74 12.94 -2.58
N HIS A 173 3.48 12.57 -2.34
CA HIS A 173 2.51 13.45 -1.71
C HIS A 173 2.84 13.73 -0.25
N LEU A 174 3.39 12.75 0.48
CA LEU A 174 3.90 12.99 1.84
C LEU A 174 4.97 14.10 1.84
N ALA A 175 5.99 13.97 1.02
CA ALA A 175 7.08 14.94 0.93
C ALA A 175 6.64 16.31 0.40
N GLU A 176 5.63 16.35 -0.48
CA GLU A 176 5.10 17.60 -1.05
C GLU A 176 4.10 18.33 -0.13
N LYS A 177 3.31 17.59 0.67
CA LYS A 177 2.15 18.13 1.39
C LYS A 177 2.36 18.26 2.89
N LEU A 178 3.23 17.43 3.49
CA LEU A 178 3.54 17.53 4.90
C LEU A 178 4.51 18.69 5.12
N ASP A 179 3.98 19.83 5.56
CA ASP A 179 4.81 20.97 5.96
C ASP A 179 5.59 20.61 7.22
N LEU A 180 6.92 20.57 7.11
CA LEU A 180 7.87 20.35 8.20
C LEU A 180 8.79 21.58 8.41
N VAL A 181 8.43 22.74 7.86
CA VAL A 181 9.20 23.96 8.04
C VAL A 181 9.28 24.32 9.52
N GLY A 182 10.51 24.49 10.00
CA GLY A 182 10.78 24.81 11.41
C GLY A 182 10.79 23.60 12.34
N CYS A 183 10.54 22.38 11.85
CA CYS A 183 10.78 21.15 12.60
C CYS A 183 12.26 20.76 12.50
N GLU A 184 12.86 20.32 13.60
CA GLU A 184 14.28 19.99 13.69
C GLU A 184 14.54 18.47 13.66
N HIS A 185 13.64 17.65 14.23
CA HIS A 185 13.91 16.23 14.41
C HIS A 185 12.64 15.37 14.42
N LEU A 186 12.49 14.57 13.36
CA LEU A 186 11.39 13.61 13.20
C LEU A 186 11.79 12.20 13.67
N LEU A 187 10.93 11.58 14.46
CA LEU A 187 10.97 10.15 14.78
C LEU A 187 10.01 9.39 13.85
N ASP A 188 10.54 8.52 12.98
CA ASP A 188 9.78 7.59 12.15
C ASP A 188 9.62 6.27 12.92
N CYS A 189 8.49 6.10 13.61
CA CYS A 189 8.25 4.99 14.55
C CYS A 189 7.63 3.80 13.81
N GLY A 190 8.38 2.71 13.71
CA GLY A 190 8.06 1.61 12.79
C GLY A 190 8.39 1.95 11.34
N GLY A 191 9.46 2.70 11.09
CA GLY A 191 9.80 3.22 9.75
C GLY A 191 10.30 2.19 8.73
N GLY A 192 10.30 0.90 9.07
CA GLY A 192 10.61 -0.20 8.17
C GLY A 192 11.98 -0.09 7.50
N ASP A 193 11.97 0.01 6.17
CA ASP A 193 13.18 0.09 5.33
C ASP A 193 13.68 1.54 5.10
N ALA A 194 13.15 2.50 5.86
CA ALA A 194 13.44 3.93 5.79
C ALA A 194 13.07 4.64 4.48
N VAL A 195 12.23 4.04 3.62
CA VAL A 195 11.84 4.68 2.34
C VAL A 195 11.15 6.04 2.54
N ASN A 196 10.29 6.17 3.55
CA ASN A 196 9.59 7.42 3.87
C ASN A 196 10.54 8.45 4.49
N ALA A 197 11.38 8.03 5.44
CA ALA A 197 12.44 8.86 6.01
C ALA A 197 13.38 9.42 4.92
N ILE A 198 13.81 8.60 3.96
CA ILE A 198 14.67 9.03 2.86
C ILE A 198 13.97 10.08 1.98
N ALA A 199 12.69 9.90 1.68
CA ALA A 199 11.92 10.86 0.88
C ALA A 199 11.79 12.21 1.62
N LEU A 200 11.44 12.19 2.91
CA LEU A 200 11.31 13.39 3.74
C LEU A 200 12.65 14.11 3.92
N ALA A 201 13.74 13.39 4.17
CA ALA A 201 15.09 13.94 4.30
C ALA A 201 15.55 14.67 3.03
N ARG A 202 15.27 14.10 1.84
CA ARG A 202 15.58 14.73 0.56
C ARG A 202 14.77 16.02 0.33
N ALA A 203 13.52 16.05 0.75
CA ALA A 203 12.66 17.23 0.63
C ALA A 203 12.98 18.31 1.67
N ASN A 204 13.58 17.94 2.81
CA ASN A 204 13.85 18.82 3.94
C ASN A 204 15.33 18.70 4.37
N PRO A 205 16.28 19.41 3.73
CA PRO A 205 17.72 19.21 3.94
C PRO A 205 18.21 19.42 5.38
N ASP A 206 17.51 20.25 6.16
CA ASP A 206 17.88 20.58 7.55
C ASP A 206 17.21 19.67 8.59
N LEU A 207 16.25 18.82 8.18
CA LEU A 207 15.50 17.95 9.08
C LEU A 207 16.32 16.72 9.46
N ARG A 208 16.53 16.46 10.75
CA ARG A 208 17.08 15.17 11.21
C ARG A 208 15.98 14.13 11.34
N ILE A 209 16.29 12.88 11.04
CA ILE A 209 15.32 11.79 11.16
C ILE A 209 15.93 10.63 11.95
N THR A 210 15.18 10.11 12.92
CA THR A 210 15.47 8.84 13.58
C THR A 210 14.43 7.82 13.15
N VAL A 211 14.87 6.74 12.51
CA VAL A 211 14.03 5.56 12.24
C VAL A 211 14.11 4.64 13.45
N PHE A 212 12.97 4.38 14.09
CA PHE A 212 12.87 3.46 15.22
C PHE A 212 12.23 2.16 14.78
N GLU A 213 13.01 1.08 14.82
CA GLU A 213 12.64 -0.19 14.18
C GLU A 213 13.09 -1.42 14.95
N ILE A 214 12.50 -2.58 14.67
CA ILE A 214 12.92 -3.82 15.31
C ILE A 214 14.30 -4.28 14.77
N PRO A 215 15.10 -5.00 15.57
CA PRO A 215 16.44 -5.43 15.14
C PRO A 215 16.48 -6.22 13.82
N ALA A 216 15.42 -6.98 13.53
CA ALA A 216 15.31 -7.77 12.30
C ALA A 216 15.26 -6.88 11.04
N SER A 217 14.62 -5.71 11.12
CA SER A 217 14.41 -4.80 9.98
C SER A 217 15.46 -3.70 9.88
N ALA A 218 16.09 -3.33 11.00
CA ALA A 218 17.03 -2.20 11.08
C ALA A 218 18.18 -2.26 10.07
N SER A 219 18.75 -3.45 9.82
CA SER A 219 19.85 -3.62 8.86
C SER A 219 19.46 -3.26 7.42
N ILE A 220 18.18 -3.42 7.05
CA ILE A 220 17.66 -3.05 5.73
C ILE A 220 17.60 -1.53 5.61
N ALA A 221 17.09 -0.85 6.64
CA ALA A 221 17.05 0.61 6.73
C ALA A 221 18.45 1.22 6.64
N GLU A 222 19.40 0.76 7.46
CA GLU A 222 20.79 1.26 7.46
C GLU A 222 21.43 1.16 6.09
N LYS A 223 21.25 0.01 5.42
CA LYS A 223 21.78 -0.21 4.06
C LYS A 223 21.16 0.76 3.06
N LYS A 224 19.84 0.97 3.09
CA LYS A 224 19.16 1.90 2.18
C LYS A 224 19.55 3.36 2.43
N ILE A 225 19.66 3.76 3.70
CA ILE A 225 20.12 5.11 4.10
C ILE A 225 21.54 5.36 3.59
N ALA A 226 22.45 4.39 3.76
CA ALA A 226 23.82 4.49 3.27
C ALA A 226 23.87 4.58 1.73
N GLN A 227 23.07 3.78 1.02
CA GLN A 227 22.94 3.84 -0.43
C GLN A 227 22.37 5.17 -0.93
N ALA A 228 21.49 5.80 -0.15
CA ALA A 228 20.95 7.12 -0.44
C ALA A 228 21.91 8.27 -0.11
N GLY A 229 23.00 8.02 0.60
CA GLY A 229 23.97 9.03 1.01
C GLY A 229 23.49 9.95 2.15
N LEU A 230 22.53 9.50 2.96
CA LEU A 230 21.83 10.31 3.97
C LEU A 230 22.18 9.95 5.41
N GLY A 231 23.28 9.21 5.64
CA GLY A 231 23.64 8.71 6.97
C GLY A 231 24.00 9.78 8.01
N GLU A 232 24.28 11.02 7.59
CA GLU A 232 24.47 12.15 8.51
C GLU A 232 23.14 12.77 8.98
N GLN A 233 22.08 12.60 8.18
CA GLN A 233 20.76 13.17 8.42
C GLN A 233 19.78 12.16 9.04
N ILE A 234 19.92 10.88 8.67
CA ILE A 234 19.05 9.79 9.11
C ILE A 234 19.84 8.79 9.95
N SER A 235 19.37 8.53 11.16
CA SER A 235 19.89 7.50 12.06
C SER A 235 18.87 6.39 12.30
N VAL A 236 19.33 5.20 12.65
CA VAL A 236 18.47 4.06 13.01
C VAL A 236 18.68 3.72 14.48
N VAL A 237 17.58 3.55 15.22
CA VAL A 237 17.58 3.10 16.61
C VAL A 237 16.72 1.85 16.71
N THR A 238 17.26 0.79 17.31
CA THR A 238 16.52 -0.47 17.44
C THR A 238 15.68 -0.51 18.70
N GLY A 239 14.43 -0.97 18.59
CA GLY A 239 13.58 -1.28 19.74
C GLY A 239 12.15 -1.68 19.34
N ASP A 240 11.37 -2.08 20.34
CA ASP A 240 9.96 -2.45 20.20
C ASP A 240 9.09 -1.26 20.64
N MET A 241 8.32 -0.67 19.72
CA MET A 241 7.47 0.50 19.98
C MET A 241 6.38 0.30 21.04
N PHE A 242 5.99 -0.94 21.33
CA PHE A 242 5.04 -1.27 22.40
C PHE A 242 5.71 -1.47 23.75
N ARG A 243 7.03 -1.70 23.80
CA ARG A 243 7.73 -2.09 25.03
C ARG A 243 8.79 -1.07 25.42
N ASP A 244 9.69 -0.76 24.50
CA ASP A 244 10.88 0.04 24.75
C ASP A 244 10.60 1.56 24.68
N PRO A 245 11.26 2.38 25.52
CA PRO A 245 11.10 3.82 25.47
C PRO A 245 11.35 4.39 24.07
N LEU A 246 10.46 5.27 23.61
CA LEU A 246 10.65 5.95 22.33
C LEU A 246 11.83 6.94 22.45
N PRO A 247 12.63 7.13 21.38
CA PRO A 247 13.65 8.18 21.33
C PRO A 247 13.08 9.55 21.70
N THR A 248 13.81 10.29 22.54
CA THR A 248 13.42 11.63 23.02
C THR A 248 14.19 12.72 22.26
N GLY A 249 13.71 13.97 22.36
CA GLY A 249 14.32 15.12 21.67
C GLY A 249 13.82 15.33 20.23
N CYS A 250 12.84 14.54 19.79
CA CYS A 250 12.13 14.73 18.54
C CYS A 250 10.95 15.69 18.75
N ASP A 251 10.73 16.60 17.79
CA ASP A 251 9.59 17.53 17.77
C ASP A 251 8.47 17.05 16.83
N VAL A 252 8.73 15.99 16.06
CA VAL A 252 7.73 15.26 15.27
C VAL A 252 7.82 13.76 15.54
N VAL A 253 6.69 13.07 15.73
CA VAL A 253 6.61 11.61 15.72
C VAL A 253 5.67 11.18 14.60
N MET A 254 6.16 10.33 13.70
CA MET A 254 5.40 9.79 12.57
C MET A 254 5.15 8.29 12.75
N PHE A 255 3.93 7.86 12.43
CA PHE A 255 3.56 6.46 12.22
C PHE A 255 3.14 6.28 10.76
N ALA A 256 4.04 5.76 9.94
CA ALA A 256 3.80 5.47 8.54
C ALA A 256 3.36 4.01 8.35
N HIS A 257 2.18 3.76 7.77
CA HIS A 257 1.60 2.44 7.52
C HIS A 257 1.50 1.51 8.74
N GLN A 258 1.62 2.06 9.95
CA GLN A 258 1.71 1.27 11.17
C GLN A 258 0.36 1.08 11.87
N LEU A 259 -0.45 2.14 11.95
CA LEU A 259 -1.70 2.12 12.73
C LEU A 259 -2.86 1.37 12.03
N VAL A 260 -2.64 0.82 10.84
CA VAL A 260 -3.59 -0.08 10.16
C VAL A 260 -3.42 -1.55 10.56
N ILE A 261 -2.35 -1.87 11.30
CA ILE A 261 -1.99 -3.24 11.67
C ILE A 261 -2.63 -3.66 13.00
N TRP A 262 -2.84 -2.70 13.90
CA TRP A 262 -3.20 -2.93 15.31
C TRP A 262 -4.60 -2.47 15.62
N THR A 263 -5.16 -3.00 16.71
CA THR A 263 -6.48 -2.59 17.22
C THR A 263 -6.54 -1.09 17.59
N PRO A 264 -7.73 -0.46 17.63
CA PRO A 264 -7.89 0.92 18.11
C PRO A 264 -7.32 1.14 19.53
N GLU A 265 -7.41 0.14 20.41
CA GLU A 265 -6.85 0.18 21.76
C GLU A 265 -5.31 0.24 21.74
N GLU A 266 -4.69 -0.62 20.94
CA GLU A 266 -3.23 -0.64 20.75
C GLU A 266 -2.73 0.63 20.07
N ASN A 267 -3.43 1.11 19.04
CA ASN A 267 -3.17 2.39 18.38
C ASN A 267 -3.23 3.54 19.38
N THR A 268 -4.28 3.62 20.20
CA THR A 268 -4.41 4.64 21.25
C THR A 268 -3.26 4.56 22.26
N ALA A 269 -2.79 3.36 22.61
CA ALA A 269 -1.65 3.18 23.49
C ALA A 269 -0.33 3.69 22.86
N LEU A 270 -0.07 3.37 21.60
CA LEU A 270 1.09 3.89 20.86
C LEU A 270 1.05 5.42 20.75
N LEU A 271 -0.10 5.97 20.39
CA LEU A 271 -0.31 7.41 20.28
C LEU A 271 -0.09 8.13 21.62
N ARG A 272 -0.49 7.52 22.75
CA ARG A 272 -0.22 8.07 24.09
C ARG A 272 1.28 8.09 24.41
N ARG A 273 2.02 7.05 24.05
CA ARG A 273 3.49 7.03 24.21
C ARG A 273 4.16 8.12 23.38
N ALA A 274 3.68 8.34 22.15
CA ALA A 274 4.18 9.43 21.31
C ALA A 274 3.85 10.81 21.89
N TYR A 275 2.63 10.99 22.42
CA TYR A 275 2.25 12.20 23.15
C TYR A 275 3.19 12.46 24.34
N GLU A 276 3.54 11.43 25.10
CA GLU A 276 4.47 11.56 26.23
C GLU A 276 5.90 11.92 25.80
N ALA A 277 6.37 11.38 24.66
CA ALA A 277 7.71 11.63 24.12
C ALA A 277 7.86 13.02 23.46
N LEU A 278 6.78 13.59 22.93
CA LEU A 278 6.78 14.89 22.27
C LEU A 278 6.91 16.06 23.28
N PRO A 279 7.63 17.14 22.95
CA PRO A 279 7.54 18.40 23.69
C PRO A 279 6.17 19.07 23.49
N GLU A 280 5.84 20.07 24.33
CA GLU A 280 4.67 20.93 24.10
C GLU A 280 4.77 21.61 22.73
N GLY A 281 3.67 21.60 21.95
CA GLY A 281 3.69 22.07 20.56
C GLY A 281 4.31 21.10 19.55
N GLY A 282 4.84 19.96 20.00
CA GLY A 282 5.31 18.88 19.14
C GLY A 282 4.17 18.26 18.33
N ARG A 283 4.51 17.70 17.17
CA ARG A 283 3.53 17.19 16.20
C ARG A 283 3.56 15.67 16.11
N LEU A 284 2.40 15.08 15.92
CA LEU A 284 2.25 13.69 15.56
C LEU A 284 1.66 13.58 14.16
N VAL A 285 2.22 12.68 13.34
CA VAL A 285 1.83 12.45 11.96
C VAL A 285 1.41 10.99 11.81
N ILE A 286 0.15 10.76 11.41
CA ILE A 286 -0.31 9.46 10.93
C ILE A 286 -0.30 9.51 9.42
N PHE A 287 0.41 8.57 8.77
CA PHE A 287 0.48 8.46 7.30
C PHE A 287 0.15 7.04 6.88
N ASN A 288 -1.01 6.80 6.28
CA ASN A 288 -1.46 5.47 5.87
C ASN A 288 -2.67 5.57 4.92
N SER A 289 -3.16 4.42 4.45
CA SER A 289 -4.47 4.30 3.80
C SER A 289 -5.57 4.63 4.81
N MET A 290 -6.61 5.35 4.37
CA MET A 290 -7.75 5.76 5.18
C MET A 290 -9.07 5.33 4.50
N SER A 291 -10.07 4.95 5.29
CA SER A 291 -11.45 4.83 4.82
C SER A 291 -12.27 6.09 5.11
N ASP A 292 -13.39 6.24 4.41
CA ASP A 292 -14.34 7.33 4.61
C ASP A 292 -15.08 7.15 5.95
N ASP A 293 -15.39 8.26 6.63
CA ASP A 293 -16.01 8.23 7.96
C ASP A 293 -17.40 7.58 7.97
N GLU A 294 -18.12 7.65 6.86
CA GLU A 294 -19.43 7.04 6.68
C GLU A 294 -19.35 5.52 6.47
N GLY A 295 -18.14 4.98 6.26
CA GLY A 295 -17.89 3.54 6.11
C GLY A 295 -18.31 2.96 4.76
N ASP A 296 -18.45 3.79 3.73
CA ASP A 296 -18.91 3.42 2.38
C ASP A 296 -17.85 3.56 1.28
N GLY A 297 -16.60 3.90 1.64
CA GLY A 297 -15.53 4.07 0.68
C GLY A 297 -14.17 4.40 1.30
N PRO A 298 -13.18 4.69 0.44
CA PRO A 298 -13.17 4.38 -0.99
C PRO A 298 -13.04 2.87 -1.23
N ILE A 299 -13.46 2.39 -2.41
CA ILE A 299 -13.45 0.94 -2.73
C ILE A 299 -12.08 0.28 -2.55
N VAL A 300 -10.98 1.01 -2.81
CA VAL A 300 -9.63 0.49 -2.62
C VAL A 300 -9.37 0.17 -1.14
N ALA A 301 -9.78 1.04 -0.22
CA ALA A 301 -9.66 0.77 1.22
C ALA A 301 -10.52 -0.42 1.67
N ALA A 302 -11.72 -0.55 1.11
CA ALA A 302 -12.61 -1.68 1.41
C ALA A 302 -12.04 -3.03 0.92
N LEU A 303 -11.48 -3.07 -0.29
CA LEU A 303 -10.89 -4.28 -0.85
C LEU A 303 -9.57 -4.66 -0.16
N ASP A 304 -8.70 -3.68 0.10
CA ASP A 304 -7.42 -3.91 0.79
C ASP A 304 -7.61 -4.32 2.26
N SER A 305 -8.75 -3.99 2.88
CA SER A 305 -9.10 -4.49 4.22
C SER A 305 -9.25 -6.02 4.30
N VAL A 306 -9.43 -6.72 3.18
CA VAL A 306 -9.38 -8.20 3.14
C VAL A 306 -8.01 -8.72 3.56
N TYR A 307 -6.93 -8.06 3.13
CA TYR A 307 -5.58 -8.39 3.55
C TYR A 307 -5.44 -8.21 5.07
N PHE A 308 -5.77 -7.02 5.59
CA PHE A 308 -5.64 -6.71 7.02
C PHE A 308 -6.46 -7.64 7.92
N ALA A 309 -7.68 -7.98 7.54
CA ALA A 309 -8.51 -8.90 8.30
C ALA A 309 -7.99 -10.35 8.31
N SER A 310 -7.24 -10.75 7.26
CA SER A 310 -6.90 -12.17 7.04
C SER A 310 -5.45 -12.53 7.39
N LEU A 311 -4.51 -11.59 7.32
CA LEU A 311 -3.06 -11.92 7.26
C LEU A 311 -2.18 -11.25 8.33
N PRO A 312 -2.01 -9.91 8.39
CA PRO A 312 -0.90 -9.27 9.09
C PRO A 312 -0.78 -9.64 10.57
N ALA A 313 -1.79 -9.26 11.34
CA ALA A 313 -1.90 -9.43 12.78
C ALA A 313 -3.40 -9.46 13.13
N GLU A 314 -3.73 -9.88 14.35
CA GLU A 314 -5.12 -9.84 14.81
C GLU A 314 -5.58 -8.40 15.05
N GLY A 315 -6.71 -8.01 14.48
CA GLY A 315 -7.46 -6.81 14.86
C GLY A 315 -7.23 -5.54 14.03
N GLY A 316 -6.30 -5.54 13.08
CA GLY A 316 -6.04 -4.42 12.15
C GLY A 316 -7.04 -4.30 11.00
N MET A 317 -7.23 -3.08 10.50
CA MET A 317 -7.95 -2.77 9.26
C MET A 317 -7.56 -1.38 8.74
N ILE A 318 -8.05 -1.01 7.55
CA ILE A 318 -7.98 0.38 7.08
C ILE A 318 -9.07 1.18 7.79
N TYR A 319 -8.70 1.77 8.93
CA TYR A 319 -9.58 2.61 9.73
C TYR A 319 -9.98 3.89 9.00
N SER A 320 -11.10 4.46 9.42
CA SER A 320 -11.52 5.75 8.90
C SER A 320 -10.69 6.88 9.49
N TRP A 321 -10.70 8.02 8.81
CA TRP A 321 -10.09 9.24 9.32
C TRP A 321 -10.56 9.58 10.74
N GLY A 322 -11.87 9.49 10.98
CA GLY A 322 -12.51 9.76 12.26
C GLY A 322 -12.09 8.80 13.37
N GLN A 323 -11.91 7.51 13.06
CA GLN A 323 -11.41 6.54 14.03
C GLN A 323 -9.97 6.85 14.48
N HIS A 324 -9.11 7.28 13.56
CA HIS A 324 -7.77 7.73 13.92
C HIS A 324 -7.81 9.00 14.79
N GLU A 325 -8.66 9.98 14.47
CA GLU A 325 -8.86 11.18 15.29
C GLU A 325 -9.43 10.87 16.68
N GLU A 326 -10.29 9.84 16.80
CA GLU A 326 -10.77 9.35 18.09
C GLU A 326 -9.63 8.79 18.94
N CYS A 327 -8.77 7.96 18.36
CA CYS A 327 -7.58 7.44 19.04
C CYS A 327 -6.64 8.57 19.48
N LEU A 328 -6.42 9.57 18.61
CA LEU A 328 -5.62 10.76 18.92
C LEU A 328 -6.17 11.55 20.11
N ARG A 329 -7.48 11.80 20.12
CA ARG A 329 -8.14 12.51 21.22
C ARG A 329 -8.07 11.73 22.53
N ALA A 330 -8.23 10.41 22.47
CA ALA A 330 -8.09 9.53 23.63
C ALA A 330 -6.64 9.45 24.15
N ALA A 331 -5.65 9.69 23.29
CA ALA A 331 -4.24 9.78 23.64
C ALA A 331 -3.85 11.15 24.25
N GLY A 332 -4.63 12.20 24.02
CA GLY A 332 -4.45 13.54 24.62
C GLY A 332 -4.27 14.67 23.62
N PHE A 333 -4.15 14.38 22.32
CA PHE A 333 -4.02 15.40 21.28
C PHE A 333 -5.31 16.21 21.13
N ARG A 334 -5.17 17.52 20.87
CA ARG A 334 -6.30 18.48 20.91
C ARG A 334 -6.72 19.03 19.55
N SER A 335 -5.78 19.14 18.63
CA SER A 335 -6.02 19.63 17.26
C SER A 335 -5.60 18.56 16.28
N THR A 336 -6.44 18.27 15.29
CA THR A 336 -6.13 17.38 14.17
C THR A 336 -6.41 18.09 12.85
N GLU A 337 -5.58 17.83 11.86
CA GLU A 337 -5.74 18.29 10.49
C GLU A 337 -5.62 17.08 9.56
N ARG A 338 -6.61 16.89 8.69
CA ARG A 338 -6.60 15.88 7.64
C ARG A 338 -6.02 16.48 6.36
N ILE A 339 -5.06 15.79 5.76
CA ILE A 339 -4.43 16.14 4.50
C ILE A 339 -4.65 14.95 3.54
N PRO A 340 -5.76 14.94 2.79
CA PRO A 340 -6.01 13.90 1.79
C PRO A 340 -5.02 14.02 0.63
N PHE A 341 -4.56 12.90 0.11
CA PHE A 341 -3.72 12.89 -1.09
C PHE A 341 -4.57 12.75 -2.34
N PRO A 342 -4.20 13.44 -3.43
CA PRO A 342 -4.84 13.18 -4.72
C PRO A 342 -4.39 11.81 -5.25
N GLY A 343 -5.18 11.24 -6.16
CA GLY A 343 -4.83 9.99 -6.84
C GLY A 343 -5.80 8.85 -6.54
N TRP A 344 -5.40 7.64 -6.94
CA TRP A 344 -6.27 6.46 -6.86
C TRP A 344 -6.07 5.65 -5.58
N THR A 345 -4.93 5.81 -4.90
CA THR A 345 -4.68 5.14 -3.61
C THR A 345 -5.32 5.94 -2.48
N PRO A 346 -5.88 5.29 -1.45
CA PRO A 346 -6.64 5.95 -0.39
C PRO A 346 -5.72 6.55 0.71
N HIS A 347 -4.51 6.95 0.35
CA HIS A 347 -3.55 7.47 1.32
C HIS A 347 -3.87 8.89 1.73
N GLY A 348 -3.45 9.23 2.94
CA GLY A 348 -3.40 10.61 3.38
C GLY A 348 -2.69 10.73 4.71
N VAL A 349 -2.73 11.94 5.26
CA VAL A 349 -2.04 12.28 6.50
C VAL A 349 -3.00 12.91 7.50
N ILE A 350 -2.90 12.50 8.77
CA ILE A 350 -3.44 13.28 9.88
C ILE A 350 -2.27 13.87 10.66
N VAL A 351 -2.26 15.19 10.82
CA VAL A 351 -1.34 15.90 11.70
C VAL A 351 -2.08 16.25 12.99
N ALA A 352 -1.48 15.96 14.13
CA ALA A 352 -1.98 16.36 15.44
C ALA A 352 -0.92 17.13 16.23
N THR A 353 -1.34 18.04 17.10
CA THR A 353 -0.42 18.82 17.95
C THR A 353 -0.67 18.53 19.42
N LYS A 354 0.42 18.38 20.18
CA LYS A 354 0.41 18.25 21.64
C LYS A 354 0.05 19.57 22.32
#